data_AF-A0A936HF71-F1
#
_entry.id   AF-A0A936HF71-F1
#
_cell.length_a   1.000
_cell.length_b   1.000
_cell.length_c   1.000
_cell.angle_alpha   90.00
_cell.angle_beta   90.00
_cell.angle_gamma   90.00
#
_symmetry.space_group_name_H-M   'P 1'
#
loop_
_entity.id
_entity.type
_entity.pdbx_description
1 polymer ?
#
loop_
_entity_poly.entity_id
_entity_poly.type
_entity_poly.pdbx_seq_one_letter_code
_entity_poly.pdbx_strand_id
1 'polypeptide(L)' 'MQMQIITTRYETIHRRKPRGYRLWYFQMPDGLTFSYAGTYARAKQAATVQAMRRCRHNQVAIQVCA' A
#
# COMPACT_ATOMS: atom_id res chain seq x y z
N MET A 1 -0.73 4.04 -17.39
CA MET A 1 -0.60 2.81 -16.57
C MET A 1 -1.25 3.06 -15.21
N GLN A 2 -2.10 2.15 -14.71
CA GLN A 2 -2.84 2.30 -13.46
C GLN A 2 -2.23 1.38 -12.39
N MET A 3 -1.81 1.95 -11.27
CA MET A 3 -1.28 1.22 -10.12
C MET A 3 -2.44 0.77 -9.22
N GLN A 4 -2.54 -0.53 -8.95
CA GLN A 4 -3.62 -1.09 -8.13
C GLN A 4 -3.12 -1.35 -6.70
N ILE A 5 -3.87 -0.87 -5.71
CA ILE A 5 -3.59 -1.13 -4.29
C ILE A 5 -4.65 -2.09 -3.78
N ILE A 6 -4.23 -3.28 -3.38
CA ILE A 6 -5.09 -4.37 -2.93
C ILE A 6 -5.22 -4.27 -1.40
N THR A 7 -6.40 -3.89 -0.93
CA THR A 7 -6.75 -3.85 0.50
C THR A 7 -7.37 -5.14 1.02
N THR A 8 -7.65 -6.10 0.15
CA THR A 8 -8.37 -7.35 0.48
C THR A 8 -7.76 -8.05 1.68
N ARG A 9 -6.42 -8.19 1.74
CA ARG A 9 -5.74 -8.84 2.87
C ARG A 9 -5.99 -8.13 4.20
N TYR A 10 -5.89 -6.80 4.23
CA TYR A 10 -6.18 -6.00 5.43
C TYR A 10 -7.67 -6.10 5.83
N GLU A 11 -8.57 -6.01 4.86
CA GLU A 11 -10.01 -6.07 5.10
C GLU A 11 -10.47 -7.45 5.59
N THR A 12 -9.90 -8.54 5.05
CA THR A 12 -10.15 -9.91 5.51
C THR A 12 -9.70 -10.10 6.96
N ILE A 13 -8.51 -9.62 7.33
CA ILE A 13 -7.94 -9.80 8.68
C ILE A 13 -8.70 -8.96 9.71
N HIS A 14 -8.97 -7.69 9.40
CA HIS A 14 -9.55 -6.77 10.38
C HIS A 14 -11.06 -6.58 10.28
N ARG A 15 -11.71 -7.21 9.28
CA ARG A 15 -13.16 -7.10 8.98
C ARG A 15 -13.66 -5.66 8.88
N ARG A 16 -12.78 -4.71 8.53
CA ARG A 16 -13.10 -3.29 8.41
C ARG A 16 -12.23 -2.64 7.35
N LYS A 17 -12.78 -1.62 6.68
CA LYS A 17 -12.01 -0.77 5.76
C LYS A 17 -10.89 -0.05 6.52
N PRO A 18 -9.70 0.10 5.92
CA PRO A 18 -8.60 0.82 6.53
C PRO A 18 -8.96 2.30 6.74
N ARG A 19 -8.89 2.75 8.00
CA ARG A 19 -9.27 4.10 8.45
C ARG A 19 -8.42 4.55 9.64
N GLY A 20 -8.34 5.87 9.83
CA GLY A 20 -7.66 6.49 10.97
C GLY A 20 -6.16 6.73 10.75
N TYR A 21 -5.54 7.34 11.75
CA TYR A 21 -4.10 7.57 11.83
C TYR A 21 -3.43 6.36 12.48
N ARG A 22 -2.55 5.67 11.75
CA ARG A 22 -1.82 4.48 12.19
C ARG A 22 -0.50 4.34 11.44
N LEU A 23 0.33 3.41 11.87
CA LEU A 23 1.42 2.90 11.05
C LEU A 23 0.85 1.89 10.05
N TRP A 24 1.02 2.17 8.76
CA TRP A 24 0.55 1.33 7.66
C TRP A 24 1.73 0.64 7.00
N TYR A 25 1.56 -0.64 6.67
CA TYR A 25 2.55 -1.44 5.96
C TYR A 25 2.03 -1.83 4.59
N PHE A 26 2.86 -1.68 3.57
CA PHE A 26 2.54 -1.99 2.18
C PHE A 26 3.63 -2.86 1.59
N GLN A 27 3.25 -4.03 1.09
CA GLN A 27 4.14 -4.88 0.33
C GLN A 27 4.26 -4.34 -1.08
N MET A 28 5.50 -3.97 -1.41
CA MET A 28 5.93 -3.51 -2.72
C MET A 28 6.18 -4.73 -3.63
N PRO A 29 6.29 -4.51 -4.94
CA PRO A 29 6.33 -5.57 -5.95
C PRO A 29 7.72 -6.18 -6.09
N ASP A 30 8.74 -5.45 -5.65
CA ASP A 30 10.10 -5.91 -5.45
C ASP A 30 10.24 -6.82 -4.21
N GLY A 31 9.13 -7.11 -3.51
CA GLY A 31 9.09 -7.89 -2.29
C GLY A 31 9.42 -7.10 -1.02
N LEU A 32 9.83 -5.84 -1.13
CA LEU A 32 10.13 -5.00 0.03
C LEU A 32 8.85 -4.50 0.71
N THR A 33 8.94 -4.20 2.00
CA THR A 33 7.83 -3.57 2.72
C THR A 33 8.09 -2.08 2.89
N PHE A 34 7.12 -1.26 2.51
CA PHE A 34 7.11 0.17 2.78
C PHE A 34 6.19 0.46 3.96
N SER A 35 6.67 1.22 4.93
CA SER A 35 5.89 1.63 6.10
C SER A 35 5.67 3.14 6.12
N TYR A 36 4.48 3.59 6.51
CA TYR A 36 4.16 5.01 6.64
C TYR A 36 3.22 5.28 7.82
N ALA A 37 3.61 6.20 8.70
CA ALA A 37 2.79 6.67 9.81
C ALA A 37 1.87 7.81 9.34
N GLY A 38 0.56 7.58 9.36
CA GLY A 38 -0.39 8.59 8.93
C GLY A 38 -1.80 8.07 8.71
N THR A 39 -2.61 8.89 8.05
CA THR A 39 -3.91 8.44 7.55
C THR A 39 -3.71 7.44 6.42
N TYR A 40 -4.63 6.48 6.29
CA TYR A 40 -4.58 5.50 5.21
C TYR A 40 -4.46 6.15 3.82
N ALA A 41 -5.16 7.27 3.58
CA ALA A 41 -5.09 7.99 2.31
C ALA A 41 -3.69 8.53 2.01
N ARG A 42 -3.01 9.14 3.00
CA ARG A 42 -1.62 9.62 2.84
C ARG A 42 -0.64 8.47 2.68
N ALA A 43 -0.81 7.42 3.49
CA ALA A 43 0.02 6.23 3.44
C ALA A 43 -0.08 5.52 2.07
N LYS A 44 -1.30 5.40 1.55
CA LYS A 44 -1.61 4.91 0.21
C LYS A 44 -0.89 5.74 -0.87
N GLN A 45 -1.02 7.07 -0.83
CA GLN A 45 -0.39 7.96 -1.79
C GLN A 45 1.15 7.84 -1.77
N ALA A 46 1.75 7.80 -0.58
CA ALA A 46 3.19 7.64 -0.41
C ALA A 46 3.68 6.28 -0.95
N ALA A 47 2.96 5.20 -0.65
CA ALA A 47 3.24 3.87 -1.18
C ALA A 47 3.17 3.83 -2.71
N THR A 48 2.16 4.47 -3.31
CA THR A 48 2.05 4.59 -4.77
C THR A 48 3.25 5.32 -5.37
N VAL A 49 3.61 6.49 -4.81
CA VAL A 49 4.76 7.27 -5.31
C VAL A 49 6.06 6.48 -5.16
N GLN A 50 6.26 5.79 -4.05
CA GLN A 50 7.45 4.98 -3.80
C GLN A 50 7.54 3.82 -4.80
N ALA A 51 6.43 3.13 -5.03
CA ALA A 51 6.39 2.02 -5.97
C ALA A 51 6.55 2.49 -7.43
N MET A 52 6.00 3.66 -7.81
CA MET A 52 6.26 4.25 -9.13
C MET A 52 7.74 4.62 -9.32
N ARG A 53 8.40 5.14 -8.28
CA ARG A 53 9.84 5.46 -8.35
C ARG A 53 10.70 4.21 -8.52
N ARG A 54 10.30 3.09 -7.90
CA ARG A 54 11.04 1.82 -7.95
C ARG A 54 10.74 1.02 -9.20
N CYS A 55 9.48 0.95 -9.60
CA CYS A 55 9.04 0.22 -10.78
C CYS A 55 8.93 1.20 -11.95
N ARG A 56 10.07 1.52 -12.56
CA ARG A 56 10.13 2.45 -13.70
C ARG A 56 9.30 1.98 -14.91
N HIS A 57 8.91 0.71 -15.01
CA HIS A 57 8.51 0.10 -16.29
C HIS A 57 7.31 -0.87 -16.32
N ASN A 58 6.56 -1.13 -15.23
CA ASN A 58 5.44 -2.09 -15.33
C ASN A 58 4.22 -1.77 -14.47
N GLN A 59 3.06 -2.27 -14.89
CA GLN A 59 1.85 -2.26 -14.06
C GLN A 59 2.12 -3.05 -12.79
N VAL A 60 1.81 -2.43 -11.66
CA VAL A 60 2.33 -2.87 -10.37
C VAL A 60 1.20 -2.89 -9.36
N ALA A 61 1.04 -4.05 -8.71
CA ALA A 61 0.12 -4.24 -7.59
C ALA A 61 0.86 -4.04 -6.26
N ILE A 62 0.35 -3.15 -5.42
CA ILE A 62 0.79 -2.96 -4.03
C ILE A 62 -0.22 -3.67 -3.13
N GLN A 63 0.24 -4.45 -2.16
CA GLN A 63 -0.63 -5.09 -1.18
C GLN A 63 -0.52 -4.40 0.19
N VAL A 64 -1.63 -4.25 0.91
CA VAL A 64 -1.61 -3.74 2.29
C VAL A 64 -1.41 -4.91 3.25
N CYS A 65 -0.39 -4.82 4.11
CA CYS A 65 -0.12 -5.79 5.16
C CYS A 65 -0.77 -5.37 6.49
N ALA A 66 -1.13 -6.38 7.29
CA ALA A 66 -1.63 -6.27 8.66
C ALA A 66 -0.60 -6.89 9.61
#